data_AF-A0A557SQM7-F1
#
_entry.id   AF-A0A557SQM7-F1
#
_cell.length_a   1.000
_cell.length_b   1.000
_cell.length_c   1.000
_cell.angle_alpha   90.00
_cell.angle_beta   90.00
_cell.angle_gamma   90.00
#
_symmetry.space_group_name_H-M   'P 1'
#
loop_
_entity.id
_entity.type
_entity.pdbx_description
1 polymer ?
#
loop_
_entity_poly.entity_id
_entity_poly.type
_entity_poly.pdbx_seq_one_letter_code
_entity_poly.pdbx_strand_id
1 'polypeptide(L)'
;MTDAPAASARIAWLPLLAAIAIALGITANPRWLTDSAGHADHGAALALFWAMSAGFVRGVGFVPRLPPLRWLLSGTACSVGVLLALWRLG
;
A
#
# COMPACT_ATOMS: atom_id res chain seq x y z
N MET A 1 -31.70 10.25 -14.69
CA MET A 1 -30.59 9.54 -14.01
C MET A 1 -29.93 8.68 -15.06
N THR A 2 -28.84 9.18 -15.63
CA THR A 2 -28.08 8.46 -16.67
C THR A 2 -27.09 7.56 -15.95
N ASP A 3 -27.32 6.25 -15.99
CA ASP A 3 -26.37 5.26 -15.44
C ASP A 3 -25.10 5.29 -16.29
N ALA A 4 -24.10 6.04 -15.83
CA ALA A 4 -22.75 5.92 -16.35
C ALA A 4 -22.30 4.46 -16.14
N PRO A 5 -21.71 3.79 -17.14
CA PRO A 5 -21.31 2.39 -17.01
C PRO A 5 -20.40 2.26 -15.79
N ALA A 6 -20.85 1.52 -14.77
CA ALA A 6 -20.04 1.23 -13.61
C ALA A 6 -18.82 0.45 -14.09
N ALA A 7 -17.66 1.11 -14.11
CA ALA A 7 -16.41 0.44 -14.45
C ALA A 7 -16.29 -0.80 -13.57
N SER A 8 -16.26 -1.99 -14.18
CA SER A 8 -16.28 -3.24 -13.43
C SER A 8 -15.11 -3.26 -12.45
N ALA A 9 -15.44 -3.36 -11.16
CA ALA A 9 -14.44 -3.52 -10.11
C ALA A 9 -13.70 -4.84 -10.37
N ARG A 10 -12.46 -4.74 -10.83
CA ARG A 10 -11.60 -5.89 -11.10
C ARG A 10 -10.53 -5.97 -10.02
N ILE A 11 -10.34 -7.17 -9.48
CA ILE A 11 -9.28 -7.47 -8.53
C ILE A 11 -7.93 -7.17 -9.19
N ALA A 12 -7.12 -6.35 -8.52
CA ALA A 12 -5.75 -6.07 -8.90
C ALA A 12 -4.83 -6.94 -8.04
N TRP A 13 -4.52 -8.14 -8.53
CA TRP A 13 -3.76 -9.15 -7.76
C TRP A 13 -2.40 -8.66 -7.27
N LEU A 14 -1.65 -7.94 -8.10
CA LEU A 14 -0.31 -7.49 -7.74
C LEU A 14 -0.29 -6.58 -6.50
N PRO A 15 -1.03 -5.45 -6.45
CA PRO A 15 -1.10 -4.63 -5.24
C PRO A 15 -1.76 -5.35 -4.05
N LEU A 16 -2.70 -6.26 -4.30
CA LEU A 16 -3.33 -7.05 -3.23
C LEU A 16 -2.33 -7.99 -2.55
N LEU A 17 -1.57 -8.75 -3.34
CA LEU A 17 -0.56 -9.67 -2.83
C LEU A 17 0.56 -8.91 -2.11
N ALA A 18 0.96 -7.73 -2.62
CA ALA A 18 1.91 -6.87 -1.93
C ALA A 18 1.40 -6.44 -0.54
N ALA A 19 0.16 -5.97 -0.44
CA ALA A 19 -0.43 -5.60 0.85
C ALA A 19 -0.51 -6.78 1.82
N ILE A 20 -0.91 -7.96 1.34
CA ILE A 20 -0.94 -9.18 2.15
C ILE A 20 0.46 -9.55 2.64
N ALA A 21 1.47 -9.54 1.75
CA ALA A 21 2.84 -9.84 2.11
C ALA A 21 3.40 -8.87 3.16
N ILE A 22 3.10 -7.57 3.02
CA ILE A 22 3.48 -6.53 3.99
C ILE A 22 2.81 -6.81 5.35
N ALA A 23 1.49 -7.05 5.36
CA ALA A 23 0.74 -7.28 6.59
C ALA A 23 1.26 -8.51 7.35
N LEU A 24 1.46 -9.62 6.64
CA LEU A 24 2.00 -10.85 7.23
C LEU A 24 3.44 -10.67 7.67
N GLY A 25 4.27 -10.01 6.86
CA GLY A 25 5.68 -9.76 7.15
C GLY A 25 5.89 -8.94 8.42
N ILE A 26 5.22 -7.79 8.55
CA ILE A 26 5.33 -6.91 9.72
C ILE A 26 4.74 -7.60 10.97
N THR A 27 3.65 -8.34 10.82
CA THR A 27 3.02 -9.07 11.93
C THR A 27 3.91 -10.20 12.43
N ALA A 28 4.57 -10.93 11.52
CA ALA A 28 5.49 -12.02 11.87
C ALA A 28 6.79 -11.49 12.48
N ASN A 29 7.32 -10.36 11.98
CA ASN A 29 8.55 -9.77 12.49
C ASN A 29 8.52 -8.24 12.47
N PRO A 30 8.05 -7.59 13.55
CA PRO A 30 8.00 -6.12 13.62
C PRO A 30 9.38 -5.46 13.62
N ARG A 31 10.47 -6.22 13.85
CA ARG A 31 11.85 -5.71 13.80
C ARG A 31 12.28 -5.26 12.40
N TRP A 32 11.52 -5.60 11.35
CA TRP A 32 11.76 -5.03 10.01
C TRP A 32 11.45 -3.54 9.92
N LEU A 33 10.80 -2.96 10.94
CA LEU A 33 10.51 -1.54 11.03
C LEU A 33 11.48 -0.80 11.95
N THR A 34 12.62 -1.39 12.29
CA THR A 34 13.65 -0.73 13.12
C THR A 34 14.87 -0.32 12.30
N ASP A 35 15.48 0.80 12.64
CA ASP A 35 16.74 1.26 12.07
C ASP A 35 17.95 0.46 12.59
N SER A 36 19.15 0.79 12.09
CA SER A 36 20.41 0.16 12.50
C SER A 36 20.81 0.43 13.95
N ALA A 37 20.22 1.46 14.59
CA ALA A 37 20.38 1.75 16.01
C ALA A 37 19.35 1.02 16.88
N GLY A 38 18.40 0.29 16.28
CA GLY A 38 17.33 -0.43 16.96
C GLY A 38 16.11 0.42 17.34
N HIS A 39 16.04 1.68 16.87
CA HIS A 39 14.85 2.52 17.05
C HIS A 39 13.83 2.26 15.95
N ALA A 40 12.57 2.63 16.21
CA ALA A 40 11.53 2.53 15.19
C ALA A 40 11.82 3.49 14.04
N ASP A 41 11.94 2.95 12.82
CA ASP A 41 12.09 3.75 11.63
C ASP A 41 10.72 4.21 11.11
N HIS A 42 10.26 5.34 11.65
CA HIS A 42 8.93 5.89 11.36
C HIS A 42 8.69 6.15 9.87
N GLY A 43 9.71 6.53 9.09
CA GLY A 43 9.52 6.78 7.67
C GLY A 43 9.32 5.48 6.87
N ALA A 44 9.97 4.38 7.27
CA ALA A 44 9.84 3.09 6.63
C ALA A 44 8.50 2.48 7.00
N ALA A 45 8.11 2.62 8.26
CA ALA A 45 6.78 2.27 8.74
C ALA A 45 5.69 3.04 7.96
N LEU A 46 5.81 4.36 7.84
CA LEU A 46 4.85 5.16 7.07
C LEU A 46 4.76 4.68 5.61
N ALA A 47 5.90 4.46 4.95
CA ALA A 47 5.94 4.01 3.57
C ALA A 47 5.30 2.62 3.38
N LEU A 48 5.60 1.67 4.27
CA LEU A 48 5.02 0.32 4.27
C LEU A 48 3.51 0.33 4.55
N PHE A 49 3.07 1.07 5.56
CA PHE A 49 1.63 1.16 5.88
C PHE A 49 0.84 1.91 4.81
N TRP A 50 1.46 2.91 4.16
CA TRP A 50 0.89 3.56 3.01
C TRP A 50 0.76 2.61 1.82
N ALA A 51 1.84 1.86 1.50
CA ALA A 51 1.81 0.83 0.47
C ALA A 51 0.75 -0.24 0.73
N MET A 52 0.67 -0.73 1.96
CA MET A 52 -0.33 -1.71 2.40
C MET A 52 -1.76 -1.18 2.20
N SER A 53 -2.02 0.06 2.62
CA SER A 53 -3.33 0.70 2.48
C SER A 53 -3.71 0.88 1.00
N ALA A 54 -2.80 1.41 0.18
CA ALA A 54 -3.00 1.55 -1.26
C ALA A 54 -3.20 0.19 -1.94
N GLY A 55 -2.46 -0.83 -1.50
CA GLY A 55 -2.51 -2.18 -2.00
C GLY A 55 -3.84 -2.88 -1.72
N PHE A 56 -4.39 -2.77 -0.51
CA PHE A 56 -5.72 -3.30 -0.20
C PHE A 56 -6.82 -2.56 -0.96
N VAL A 57 -6.78 -1.23 -0.96
CA VAL A 57 -7.82 -0.39 -1.57
C VAL A 57 -7.89 -0.65 -3.08
N ARG A 58 -6.77 -0.56 -3.79
CA ARG A 58 -6.75 -0.88 -5.22
C ARG A 58 -6.91 -2.39 -5.48
N GLY A 59 -6.37 -3.23 -4.61
CA GLY A 59 -6.35 -4.68 -4.74
C GLY A 59 -7.73 -5.31 -4.84
N VAL A 60 -8.68 -4.85 -4.03
CA VAL A 60 -10.08 -5.31 -4.08
C VAL A 60 -10.90 -4.70 -5.21
N GLY A 61 -10.30 -3.84 -6.04
CA GLY A 61 -10.97 -3.14 -7.14
C GLY A 61 -11.71 -1.87 -6.71
N PHE A 62 -11.53 -1.40 -5.47
CA PHE A 62 -12.13 -0.14 -5.02
C PHE A 62 -11.39 1.06 -5.62
N VAL A 63 -12.16 2.05 -6.08
CA VAL A 63 -11.65 3.31 -6.62
C VAL A 63 -12.22 4.47 -5.78
N PRO A 64 -11.38 5.20 -5.03
CA PRO A 64 -11.83 6.34 -4.24
C PRO A 64 -12.54 7.41 -5.07
N ARG A 65 -13.60 8.01 -4.51
CA ARG A 65 -14.32 9.11 -5.19
C ARG A 65 -13.55 10.43 -5.16
N LEU A 66 -12.87 10.71 -4.04
CA LEU A 66 -12.11 11.94 -3.84
C LEU A 66 -10.79 11.90 -4.65
N PRO A 67 -10.53 12.87 -5.55
CA PRO A 67 -9.34 12.89 -6.40
C PRO A 67 -8.00 12.72 -5.67
N PRO A 68 -7.71 13.41 -4.54
CA PRO A 68 -6.42 13.24 -3.87
C PRO A 68 -6.26 11.81 -3.33
N LEU A 69 -7.32 11.26 -2.73
CA LEU A 69 -7.30 9.89 -2.21
C LEU A 69 -7.14 8.85 -3.32
N ARG A 70 -7.71 9.14 -4.50
CA ARG A 70 -7.57 8.29 -5.69
C ARG A 70 -6.13 8.19 -6.18
N TRP A 71 -5.36 9.27 -6.04
CA TRP A 71 -3.93 9.28 -6.33
C TRP A 71 -3.14 8.57 -5.23
N LEU A 72 -3.37 8.92 -3.96
CA LEU A 72 -2.64 8.34 -2.82
C LEU A 72 -2.90 6.83 -2.62
N LEU A 73 -4.06 6.30 -3.02
CA LEU A 73 -4.42 4.88 -2.83
C LEU A 73 -4.50 4.12 -4.17
N SER A 74 -3.72 4.57 -5.15
CA SER A 74 -3.61 3.94 -6.46
C SER A 74 -2.64 2.75 -6.44
N GLY A 75 -2.67 1.94 -7.51
CA GLY A 75 -1.70 0.86 -7.67
C GLY A 75 -0.26 1.37 -7.80
N THR A 76 -0.05 2.55 -8.40
CA THR A 76 1.27 3.18 -8.48
C THR A 76 1.74 3.67 -7.12
N ALA A 77 0.85 4.22 -6.28
CA ALA A 77 1.17 4.58 -4.90
C ALA A 77 1.62 3.37 -4.08
N CYS A 78 1.02 2.20 -4.28
CA CYS A 78 1.47 0.95 -3.66
C CYS A 78 2.93 0.65 -4.02
N SER A 79 3.29 0.67 -5.31
CA SER A 79 4.67 0.42 -5.75
C SER A 79 5.66 1.47 -5.23
N VAL A 80 5.26 2.74 -5.23
CA VAL A 80 6.09 3.84 -4.70
C VAL A 80 6.35 3.64 -3.20
N GLY A 81 5.32 3.31 -2.41
CA GLY A 81 5.48 3.06 -0.98
C GLY A 81 6.39 1.86 -0.69
N VAL A 82 6.28 0.77 -1.46
CA VAL A 82 7.20 -0.38 -1.34
C VAL A 82 8.65 0.02 -1.66
N LEU A 83 8.88 0.72 -2.78
CA LEU A 83 10.21 1.17 -3.16
C LEU A 83 10.82 2.14 -2.13
N LEU A 84 10.03 3.08 -1.62
CA LEU A 84 10.45 4.01 -0.57
C LEU A 84 10.81 3.27 0.72
N ALA A 85 10.03 2.27 1.11
CA ALA A 85 10.34 1.47 2.30
C ALA A 85 11.64 0.69 2.11
N LEU A 86 11.80 0.00 0.98
CA LEU A 86 13.03 -0.74 0.67
C LEU A 86 14.25 0.18 0.64
N TRP A 87 14.13 1.38 0.08
CA TRP A 87 15.21 2.35 0.06
C TRP A 87 15.61 2.87 1.45
N ARG A 88 14.67 2.95 2.40
CA ARG A 88 14.98 3.38 3.77
C ARG A 88 15.47 2.25 4.68
N LEU A 89 15.15 1.00 4.33
CA LEU A 89 15.58 -0.18 5.07
C LEU A 89 16.92 -0.77 4.57
N GLY A 90 17.36 -0.40 3.37
CA GLY A 90 18.65 -0.80 2.79
C GLY A 90 19.78 0.15 3.18
#